data_AF-A0A6V7R2Z7-F1
#
_entry.id   AF-A0A6V7R2Z7-F1
#
_cell.length_a   1.000
_cell.length_b   1.000
_cell.length_c   1.000
_cell.angle_alpha   90.00
_cell.angle_beta   90.00
_cell.angle_gamma   90.00
#
_symmetry.space_group_name_H-M   'P 1'
#
loop_
_entity.id
_entity.type
_entity.pdbx_description
1 polymer ?
#
loop_
_entity_poly.entity_id
_entity_poly.type
_entity_poly.pdbx_seq_one_letter_code
_entity_poly.pdbx_strand_id
1 'polypeptide(L)' 'MNNPVKLLLVFSGVFGLIGSVMGAHMAGSGSYALRPIHAHILVVGWLSLFSWSIFL' A
#
# COMPACT_ATOMS: atom_id res chain seq x y z
N MET A 1 -23.45 8.17 0.51
CA MET A 1 -23.02 6.92 -0.18
C MET A 1 -21.99 6.23 0.71
N ASN A 2 -22.43 5.44 1.69
CA ASN A 2 -21.55 4.81 2.68
C ASN A 2 -21.31 3.35 2.30
N ASN A 3 -20.55 3.13 1.23
CA ASN A 3 -20.15 1.77 0.86
C ASN A 3 -18.72 1.52 1.37
N PRO A 4 -18.55 0.84 2.52
CA PRO A 4 -17.25 0.68 3.16
C PRO A 4 -16.24 0.04 2.20
N VAL A 5 -16.68 -0.92 1.40
CA VAL A 5 -15.88 -1.56 0.33
C VAL A 5 -15.21 -0.53 -0.58
N LYS A 6 -15.96 0.46 -1.08
CA LYS A 6 -15.42 1.49 -1.98
C LYS A 6 -14.34 2.34 -1.29
N LEU A 7 -14.51 2.62 -0.01
CA LEU A 7 -13.54 3.37 0.78
C LEU A 7 -12.26 2.54 0.97
N LEU A 8 -12.37 1.29 1.40
CA LEU A 8 -11.22 0.39 1.56
C LEU A 8 -10.45 0.21 0.25
N LEU A 9 -11.15 0.07 -0.88
CA LEU A 9 -10.52 -0.12 -2.19
C LEU A 9 -9.72 1.12 -2.63
N VAL A 10 -10.26 2.32 -2.42
CA VAL A 10 -9.55 3.58 -2.71
C VAL A 10 -8.31 3.72 -1.83
N PHE A 11 -8.44 3.49 -0.53
CA PHE A 11 -7.29 3.54 0.38
C PHE A 11 -6.23 2.49 0.01
N SER A 12 -6.64 1.27 -0.36
CA SER A 12 -5.71 0.22 -0.81
C SER A 12 -4.91 0.66 -2.05
N GLY A 13 -5.55 1.32 -3.01
CA GLY A 13 -4.88 1.85 -4.21
C GLY A 13 -3.88 2.95 -3.87
N VAL A 14 -4.20 3.84 -2.92
CA VAL A 14 -3.28 4.88 -2.45
C VAL A 14 -2.05 4.27 -1.78
N PHE A 15 -2.22 3.28 -0.90
CA PHE A 15 -1.09 2.57 -0.29
C PHE A 15 -0.24 1.83 -1.32
N GLY A 16 -0.86 1.22 -2.35
CA GLY A 16 -0.15 0.59 -3.47
C GLY A 16 0.70 1.58 -4.28
N LEU A 17 0.16 2.77 -4.56
CA LEU A 17 0.91 3.83 -5.25
C LEU A 17 2.10 4.32 -4.42
N ILE A 18 1.89 4.63 -3.13
CA ILE A 18 2.96 5.10 -2.25
C ILE A 18 4.05 4.01 -2.10
N GLY A 19 3.64 2.75 -1.95
CA GLY A 19 4.55 1.61 -1.85
C GLY A 19 5.41 1.44 -3.09
N SER A 20 4.84 1.56 -4.29
CA SER A 20 5.56 1.44 -5.56
C SER A 20 6.53 2.60 -5.80
N VAL A 21 6.14 3.85 -5.51
CA VAL A 21 7.02 5.02 -5.59
C VAL A 21 8.20 4.89 -4.63
N MET A 22 7.95 4.45 -3.38
CA MET A 22 9.04 4.19 -2.44
C MET A 22 9.94 3.04 -2.87
N GLY A 23 9.37 1.97 -3.44
CA GLY A 23 10.13 0.86 -4.00
C GLY A 23 11.08 1.33 -5.12
N ALA A 24 10.57 2.17 -6.03
CA ALA A 24 11.37 2.80 -7.08
C ALA A 24 12.47 3.71 -6.50
N HIS A 25 12.16 4.50 -5.47
CA HIS A 25 13.14 5.35 -4.79
C HIS A 25 14.24 4.55 -4.08
N MET A 26 13.91 3.43 -3.42
CA MET A 26 14.91 2.54 -2.80
C MET A 26 15.76 1.83 -3.85
N ALA A 27 15.16 1.40 -4.96
CA ALA A 27 15.88 0.80 -6.08
C ALA A 27 16.84 1.81 -6.74
N GLY A 28 16.43 3.07 -6.87
CA GLY A 28 17.24 4.14 -7.47
C GLY A 28 18.31 4.73 -6.56
N SER A 29 18.06 4.84 -5.25
CA SER A 29 19.02 5.42 -4.28
C SER A 29 20.03 4.40 -3.74
N GLY A 30 19.79 3.09 -3.90
CA GLY A 30 20.62 2.03 -3.33
C GLY A 30 20.64 2.00 -1.80
N SER A 31 19.88 2.88 -1.14
CA SER A 31 19.80 2.98 0.32
C SER A 31 18.55 2.25 0.81
N TYR A 32 18.80 1.18 1.55
CA TYR A 32 17.77 0.30 2.10
C TYR A 32 17.23 0.76 3.45
N ALA A 33 17.55 1.98 3.89
CA ALA A 33 17.08 2.53 5.17
C ALA A 33 15.54 2.57 5.26
N LEU A 34 14.86 2.70 4.11
CA LEU A 34 13.39 2.77 4.04
C LEU A 34 12.71 1.39 3.83
N ARG A 35 13.46 0.28 3.78
CA ARG A 35 12.90 -1.08 3.62
C ARG A 35 11.81 -1.41 4.64
N PRO A 36 11.98 -1.12 5.94
CA PRO A 36 10.95 -1.43 6.93
C PRO A 36 9.64 -0.71 6.61
N ILE A 37 9.72 0.56 6.22
CA ILE A 37 8.55 1.39 5.91
C ILE A 37 7.86 0.90 4.63
N HIS A 38 8.64 0.58 3.59
CA HIS A 38 8.10 0.01 2.34
C HIS A 38 7.37 -1.31 2.57
N ALA A 39 7.94 -2.21 3.37
CA ALA A 39 7.31 -3.49 3.69
C ALA A 39 5.97 -3.30 4.42
N HIS A 40 5.89 -2.38 5.39
CA HIS A 40 4.64 -2.11 6.11
C HIS A 40 3.57 -1.47 5.23
N ILE A 41 3.95 -0.58 4.31
CA ILE A 41 3.02 0.05 3.36
C ILE A 41 2.41 -0.98 2.39
N LEU A 42 3.21 -1.91 1.87
CA LEU A 42 2.70 -2.93 0.94
C LEU A 42 1.89 -4.02 1.66
N VAL A 43 2.36 -4.51 2.82
CA VAL A 43 1.72 -5.63 3.52
C VAL A 43 0.50 -5.18 4.32
N VAL A 44 0.68 -4.24 5.24
CA VAL A 44 -0.38 -3.80 6.15
C VAL A 44 -1.30 -2.78 5.48
N GLY A 45 -0.75 -1.87 4.66
CA GLY A 45 -1.54 -0.91 3.90
C GLY A 45 -2.26 -1.56 2.72
N TRP A 46 -1.52 -1.83 1.64
CA TRP A 46 -2.13 -2.24 0.37
C TRP A 46 -2.80 -3.61 0.43
N LEU A 47 -2.06 -4.68 0.73
CA LEU A 47 -2.57 -6.06 0.65
C LEU A 47 -3.70 -6.33 1.65
N SER A 48 -3.60 -5.82 2.87
CA SER A 48 -4.62 -6.05 3.90
C SER A 48 -5.91 -5.30 3.59
N LEU A 49 -5.85 -4.01 3.24
CA LEU A 49 -7.04 -3.23 2.87
C LEU A 49 -7.68 -3.72 1.58
N PHE A 50 -6.86 -4.15 0.61
CA PHE A 50 -7.35 -4.73 -0.64
C PHE A 50 -8.07 -6.05 -0.40
N SER A 51 -7.46 -6.97 0.36
CA SER A 51 -8.08 -8.26 0.69
C SER A 51 -9.39 -8.05 1.45
N TRP A 52 -9.39 -7.16 2.44
CA TRP A 52 -10.60 -6.83 3.18
C TRP A 52 -11.68 -6.20 2.30
N SER A 53 -11.31 -5.45 1.25
CA SER A 53 -12.29 -4.92 0.30
C SER A 53 -12.87 -5.97 -0.65
N ILE A 54 -12.19 -7.09 -0.89
CA ILE A 54 -12.69 -8.15 -1.79
C ILE A 54 -13.61 -9.12 -1.05
N PHE A 55 -13.31 -9.41 0.22
CA PHE A 55 -14.03 -10.42 1.00
C PHE A 55 -15.19 -9.88 1.85
N LEU A 56 -15.40 -8.55 1.88
CA LEU A 56 -16.47 -7.86 2.63
C LEU A 56 -17.58 -7.38 1.69
#